data_AF-A0A7R7XJ76-F1
#
_entry.id   AF-A0A7R7XJ76-F1
#
_cell.length_a   1.000
_cell.length_b   1.000
_cell.length_c   1.000
_cell.angle_alpha   90.00
_cell.angle_beta   90.00
_cell.angle_gamma   90.00
#
_symmetry.space_group_name_H-M   'P 1'
#
loop_
_entity.id
_entity.type
_entity.pdbx_description
1 polymer ?
#
loop_
_entity_poly.entity_id
_entity_poly.type
_entity_poly.pdbx_seq_one_letter_code
_entity_poly.pdbx_strand_id
1 'polypeptide(L)'
;MVVTFDKVDTRPAHIEAILSGLDRYNPETTTIFQDYVVQQCEDRSFDCYANLALLKLYQFNPHLLQPETVTNVLVKALTVFPSPAFSLCLALLPAYTQPFPKNEAEAQAAQTSDFVESVQKLARLSSLLESAQYTQFWSTLNSDDLYADLVADVAGFEELVRIRIAVEVGKAFREINAEVLEQWLDVRNREALEKFVTEVCTWEVEKSGSSTVIKVPTNKENEARSEVKSERVGVDMFGRVIRRGFEQAA
;
A
#
# COMPACT_ATOMS: atom_id res chain seq x y z
N MET A 1 -1.25 8.47 15.27
CA MET A 1 0.20 8.62 15.47
C MET A 1 0.83 7.93 14.29
N VAL A 2 1.60 8.62 13.44
CA VAL A 2 2.24 7.96 12.29
C VAL A 2 3.27 7.00 12.89
N VAL A 3 2.95 5.70 12.86
CA VAL A 3 3.91 4.66 13.24
C VAL A 3 5.09 4.83 12.30
N THR A 4 6.29 4.95 12.86
CA THR A 4 7.50 5.12 12.05
C THR A 4 7.62 3.91 11.13
N PHE A 5 8.01 4.15 9.88
CA PHE A 5 8.02 3.15 8.81
C PHE A 5 8.87 1.90 9.10
N ASP A 6 9.79 2.01 10.06
CA ASP A 6 10.68 0.97 10.56
C ASP A 6 10.10 0.11 11.70
N LYS A 7 8.96 0.49 12.30
CA LYS A 7 8.38 -0.20 13.46
C LYS A 7 7.14 -1.01 13.10
N VAL A 8 7.18 -2.28 13.45
CA VAL A 8 6.09 -3.24 13.28
C VAL A 8 5.95 -4.02 14.58
N ASP A 9 4.79 -3.92 15.24
CA ASP A 9 4.56 -4.53 16.56
C ASP A 9 4.60 -6.06 16.51
N THR A 10 4.32 -6.66 15.36
CA THR A 10 4.30 -8.11 15.14
C THR A 10 5.65 -8.69 14.71
N ARG A 11 6.71 -7.86 14.65
CA ARG A 11 8.04 -8.33 14.19
C ARG A 11 8.65 -9.31 15.20
N PRO A 12 9.08 -10.51 14.78
CA PRO A 12 9.80 -11.44 15.66
C PRO A 12 11.13 -10.85 16.17
N ALA A 13 11.49 -11.16 17.41
CA ALA A 13 12.70 -10.63 18.05
C ALA A 13 14.00 -10.95 17.29
N HIS A 14 14.07 -12.11 16.61
CA HIS A 14 15.25 -12.47 15.82
C HIS A 14 15.40 -11.61 14.55
N ILE A 15 14.28 -11.24 13.91
CA ILE A 15 14.28 -10.33 12.76
C ILE A 15 14.70 -8.92 13.20
N GLU A 16 14.19 -8.45 14.34
CA GLU A 16 14.59 -7.15 14.92
C GLU A 16 16.10 -7.11 15.25
N ALA A 17 16.65 -8.19 15.80
CA ALA A 17 18.07 -8.29 16.09
C ALA A 17 18.94 -8.20 14.81
N ILE A 18 18.54 -8.88 13.73
CA ILE A 18 19.25 -8.82 12.45
C ILE A 18 19.17 -7.40 11.86
N LEU A 19 17.99 -6.79 11.88
CA LEU A 19 17.73 -5.47 11.27
C LEU A 19 18.44 -4.32 12.00
N SER A 20 18.57 -4.42 13.33
CA SER A 20 19.28 -3.44 14.16
C SER A 20 20.80 -3.63 14.15
N GLY A 21 21.30 -4.80 13.73
CA GLY A 21 22.70 -5.15 13.67
C GLY A 21 23.37 -4.92 12.30
N LEU A 22 24.62 -5.37 12.19
CA LEU A 22 25.35 -5.44 10.91
C LEU A 22 24.92 -6.63 10.06
N ASP A 23 24.30 -7.64 10.69
CA ASP A 23 23.85 -8.87 10.05
C ASP A 23 22.78 -8.64 8.96
N ARG A 24 22.09 -7.48 8.96
CA ARG A 24 21.23 -7.04 7.85
C ARG A 24 21.89 -6.99 6.47
N TYR A 25 23.23 -7.00 6.42
CA TYR A 25 24.01 -7.03 5.18
C TYR A 25 24.73 -8.37 4.96
N ASN A 26 24.58 -9.32 5.88
CA ASN A 26 25.18 -10.65 5.76
C ASN A 26 24.33 -11.50 4.79
N PRO A 27 24.89 -11.98 3.67
CA PRO A 27 24.17 -12.82 2.70
C PRO A 27 23.61 -14.12 3.31
N GLU A 28 24.18 -14.63 4.41
CA GLU A 28 23.66 -15.81 5.11
C GLU A 28 22.28 -15.59 5.76
N THR A 29 21.91 -14.33 6.03
CA THR A 29 20.59 -13.98 6.58
C THR A 29 19.48 -13.96 5.52
N THR A 30 19.83 -14.11 4.24
CA THR A 30 18.87 -14.04 3.13
C THR A 30 17.75 -15.07 3.27
N THR A 31 18.07 -16.31 3.64
CA THR A 31 17.08 -17.38 3.83
C THR A 31 16.11 -17.07 4.98
N ILE A 32 16.61 -16.49 6.07
CA ILE A 32 15.79 -16.07 7.21
C ILE A 32 14.75 -15.03 6.76
N PHE A 33 15.17 -14.05 5.94
CA PHE A 33 14.23 -13.06 5.40
C PHE A 33 13.27 -13.65 4.36
N GLN A 34 13.71 -14.61 3.54
CA GLN A 34 12.83 -15.32 2.59
C GLN A 34 11.73 -16.07 3.33
N ASP A 35 12.10 -16.85 4.35
CA ASP A 35 11.15 -17.58 5.20
C ASP A 35 10.19 -16.61 5.91
N TYR A 36 10.70 -15.45 6.35
CA TYR A 36 9.87 -14.42 6.96
C TYR A 36 8.88 -13.77 5.98
N VAL A 37 9.20 -13.67 4.68
CA VAL A 37 8.23 -13.24 3.66
C VAL A 37 7.12 -14.26 3.49
N VAL A 38 7.45 -15.56 3.46
CA VAL A 38 6.44 -16.64 3.42
C VAL A 38 5.52 -16.55 4.63
N GLN A 39 6.08 -16.37 5.84
CA GLN A 39 5.28 -16.18 7.04
C GLN A 39 4.36 -14.94 6.94
N GLN A 40 4.85 -13.81 6.40
CA GLN A 40 4.01 -12.64 6.17
C GLN A 40 2.85 -12.90 5.20
N CYS A 41 3.06 -13.75 4.20
CA CYS A 41 2.01 -14.18 3.26
C CYS A 41 0.91 -14.99 3.96
N GLU A 42 1.28 -15.89 4.88
CA GLU A 42 0.36 -16.71 5.66
C GLU A 42 -0.39 -15.91 6.75
N ASP A 43 0.36 -15.13 7.55
CA ASP A 43 -0.15 -14.42 8.73
C ASP A 43 -0.91 -13.12 8.38
N ARG A 44 -1.03 -12.79 7.09
CA ARG A 44 -1.61 -11.52 6.62
C ARG A 44 -0.93 -10.26 7.17
N SER A 45 0.31 -10.39 7.68
CA SER A 45 1.11 -9.28 8.21
C SER A 45 1.95 -8.63 7.12
N PHE A 46 2.48 -7.42 7.36
CA PHE A 46 3.38 -6.77 6.41
C PHE A 46 4.46 -5.97 7.15
N ASP A 47 5.72 -6.35 6.94
CA ASP A 47 6.89 -5.65 7.45
C ASP A 47 7.70 -5.07 6.30
N CYS A 48 7.40 -3.81 5.98
CA CYS A 48 8.06 -3.12 4.88
C CYS A 48 9.58 -3.01 5.09
N TYR A 49 10.03 -2.81 6.32
CA TYR A 49 11.45 -2.60 6.59
C TYR A 49 12.25 -3.88 6.38
N ALA A 50 11.74 -5.03 6.85
CA ALA A 50 12.33 -6.33 6.60
C ALA A 50 12.36 -6.66 5.10
N ASN A 51 11.24 -6.40 4.40
CA ASN A 51 11.12 -6.67 2.97
C ASN A 51 12.11 -5.82 2.15
N LEU A 52 12.29 -4.54 2.48
CA LEU A 52 13.28 -3.69 1.82
C LEU A 52 14.72 -4.11 2.16
N ALA A 53 14.99 -4.62 3.36
CA ALA A 53 16.29 -5.16 3.71
C ALA A 53 16.64 -6.40 2.84
N LEU A 54 15.67 -7.30 2.63
CA LEU A 54 15.83 -8.44 1.73
C LEU A 54 16.09 -8.00 0.28
N LEU A 55 15.29 -7.08 -0.25
CA LEU A 55 15.51 -6.56 -1.61
C LEU A 55 16.87 -5.86 -1.74
N LYS A 56 17.34 -5.20 -0.67
CA LYS A 56 18.67 -4.61 -0.64
C LYS A 56 19.79 -5.67 -0.64
N LEU A 57 19.60 -6.77 0.07
CA LEU A 57 20.52 -7.92 0.05
C LEU A 57 20.61 -8.53 -1.36
N TYR A 58 19.48 -8.69 -2.06
CA TYR A 58 19.47 -9.12 -3.46
C TYR A 58 20.19 -8.14 -4.39
N GLN A 59 20.05 -6.83 -4.14
CA GLN A 59 20.77 -5.80 -4.92
C GLN A 59 22.29 -5.93 -4.77
N PHE A 60 22.78 -6.27 -3.57
CA PHE A 60 24.21 -6.51 -3.32
C PHE A 60 24.68 -7.88 -3.79
N ASN A 61 23.79 -8.88 -3.80
CA ASN A 61 24.10 -10.27 -4.12
C ASN A 61 23.11 -10.82 -5.18
N PRO A 62 23.26 -10.45 -6.48
CA PRO A 62 22.28 -10.80 -7.50
C PRO A 62 22.06 -12.31 -7.70
N HIS A 63 23.04 -13.14 -7.36
CA HIS A 63 22.97 -14.59 -7.45
C HIS A 63 22.05 -15.24 -6.41
N LEU A 64 21.65 -14.50 -5.36
CA LEU A 64 20.72 -14.97 -4.33
C LEU A 64 19.27 -14.58 -4.63
N LEU A 65 19.02 -13.77 -5.67
CA LEU A 65 17.69 -13.28 -6.00
C LEU A 65 16.76 -14.44 -6.36
N GLN A 66 15.68 -14.58 -5.59
CA GLN A 66 14.59 -15.50 -5.87
C GLN A 66 13.38 -14.72 -6.44
N PRO A 67 13.01 -14.93 -7.72
CA PRO A 67 11.90 -14.24 -8.37
C PRO A 67 10.58 -14.28 -7.60
N GLU A 68 10.21 -15.46 -7.12
CA GLU A 68 8.97 -15.73 -6.37
C GLU A 68 8.89 -14.93 -5.05
N THR A 69 9.98 -14.87 -4.29
CA THR A 69 10.00 -14.05 -3.07
C THR A 69 9.84 -12.57 -3.39
N VAL A 70 10.43 -12.10 -4.49
CA VAL A 70 10.29 -10.70 -4.93
C VAL A 70 8.84 -10.41 -5.34
N THR A 71 8.20 -11.28 -6.11
CA THR A 71 6.79 -11.12 -6.49
C THR A 71 5.90 -11.14 -5.26
N ASN A 72 6.14 -12.03 -4.29
CA ASN A 72 5.38 -12.07 -3.04
C ASN A 72 5.54 -10.78 -2.22
N VAL A 73 6.76 -10.22 -2.13
CA VAL A 73 6.97 -8.90 -1.50
C VAL A 73 6.18 -7.80 -2.21
N LEU A 74 6.16 -7.78 -3.55
CA LEU A 74 5.41 -6.80 -4.33
C LEU A 74 3.90 -6.95 -4.15
N VAL A 75 3.36 -8.18 -4.19
CA VAL A 75 1.94 -8.47 -3.95
C VAL A 75 1.54 -8.04 -2.54
N LYS A 76 2.35 -8.36 -1.53
CA LYS A 76 2.13 -7.89 -0.16
C LYS A 76 2.13 -6.36 -0.06
N ALA A 77 3.02 -5.68 -0.79
CA ALA A 77 3.02 -4.22 -0.84
C ALA A 77 1.73 -3.64 -1.46
N LEU A 78 1.09 -4.32 -2.42
CA LEU A 78 -0.23 -3.94 -2.94
C LEU A 78 -1.31 -4.01 -1.85
N THR A 79 -1.25 -4.97 -0.92
CA THR A 79 -2.27 -5.12 0.14
C THR A 79 -2.26 -4.01 1.20
N VAL A 80 -1.23 -3.16 1.21
CA VAL A 80 -1.11 -2.04 2.16
C VAL A 80 -1.26 -0.67 1.49
N PHE A 81 -1.78 -0.61 0.27
CA PHE A 81 -2.08 0.64 -0.38
C PHE A 81 -3.14 1.46 0.43
N PRO A 82 -3.13 2.79 0.35
CA PRO A 82 -2.08 3.63 -0.24
C PRO A 82 -0.86 3.65 0.69
N SER A 83 0.30 3.30 0.14
CA SER A 83 1.57 3.29 0.85
C SER A 83 2.71 3.40 -0.16
N PRO A 84 3.82 4.07 0.17
CA PRO A 84 4.99 4.12 -0.72
C PRO A 84 5.72 2.78 -0.82
N ALA A 85 5.31 1.76 -0.05
CA ALA A 85 5.97 0.46 0.02
C ALA A 85 6.21 -0.16 -1.37
N PHE A 86 5.20 -0.15 -2.24
CA PHE A 86 5.33 -0.75 -3.57
C PHE A 86 6.39 -0.04 -4.42
N SER A 87 6.35 1.30 -4.48
CA SER A 87 7.33 2.10 -5.21
C SER A 87 8.75 1.95 -4.65
N LEU A 88 8.88 1.85 -3.32
CA LEU A 88 10.16 1.62 -2.65
C LEU A 88 10.74 0.23 -2.99
N CYS A 89 9.89 -0.81 -3.01
CA CYS A 89 10.30 -2.14 -3.43
C CYS A 89 10.79 -2.14 -4.88
N LEU A 90 10.02 -1.54 -5.81
CA LEU A 90 10.42 -1.43 -7.21
C LEU A 90 11.76 -0.72 -7.40
N ALA A 91 12.05 0.33 -6.61
CA ALA A 91 13.29 1.09 -6.70
C ALA A 91 14.54 0.28 -6.29
N LEU A 92 14.39 -0.82 -5.55
CA LEU A 92 15.47 -1.71 -5.16
C LEU A 92 15.71 -2.87 -6.12
N LEU A 93 14.79 -3.10 -7.07
CA LEU A 93 14.94 -4.17 -8.05
C LEU A 93 16.01 -3.83 -9.11
N PRO A 94 16.62 -4.84 -9.75
CA PRO A 94 17.57 -4.63 -10.83
C PRO A 94 16.99 -3.80 -11.99
N ALA A 95 17.84 -3.08 -12.72
CA ALA A 95 17.41 -2.22 -13.82
C ALA A 95 16.73 -2.98 -14.98
N TYR A 96 16.99 -4.28 -15.15
CA TYR A 96 16.36 -5.09 -16.19
C TYR A 96 14.91 -5.47 -15.86
N THR A 97 14.47 -5.35 -14.60
CA THR A 97 13.10 -5.66 -14.16
C THR A 97 12.18 -4.44 -14.17
N GLN A 98 12.61 -3.34 -14.80
CA GLN A 98 11.85 -2.10 -14.79
C GLN A 98 10.50 -2.30 -15.50
N PRO A 99 9.37 -1.97 -14.84
CA PRO A 99 8.05 -2.29 -15.37
C PRO A 99 7.60 -1.37 -16.51
N PHE A 100 8.32 -0.29 -16.77
CA PHE A 100 8.00 0.69 -17.80
C PHE A 100 9.06 0.64 -18.90
N PRO A 101 8.90 -0.24 -19.91
CA PRO A 101 9.83 -0.28 -21.04
C PRO A 101 9.78 1.05 -21.78
N LYS A 102 10.96 1.61 -22.10
CA LYS A 102 11.04 2.91 -22.78
C LYS A 102 10.77 2.78 -24.28
N ASN A 103 11.16 1.64 -24.85
CA ASN A 103 11.08 1.35 -26.27
C ASN A 103 10.49 -0.04 -26.53
N GLU A 104 9.95 -0.28 -27.73
CA GLU A 104 9.37 -1.56 -28.13
C GLU A 104 10.34 -2.75 -28.02
N ALA A 105 11.64 -2.52 -28.24
CA ALA A 105 12.67 -3.55 -28.09
C ALA A 105 12.83 -4.01 -26.62
N GLU A 106 12.69 -3.10 -25.65
CA GLU A 106 12.71 -3.44 -24.22
C GLU A 106 11.41 -4.14 -23.80
N ALA A 107 10.28 -3.75 -24.40
CA ALA A 107 9.01 -4.44 -24.18
C ALA A 107 9.05 -5.89 -24.68
N GLN A 108 9.69 -6.14 -25.83
CA GLN A 108 9.87 -7.50 -26.37
C GLN A 108 10.86 -8.33 -25.53
N ALA A 109 11.93 -7.73 -25.03
CA ALA A 109 12.86 -8.42 -24.13
C ALA A 109 12.22 -8.74 -22.78
N ALA A 110 11.36 -7.87 -22.26
CA ALA A 110 10.61 -8.13 -21.03
C ALA A 110 9.65 -9.33 -21.17
N GLN A 111 9.05 -9.52 -22.35
CA GLN A 111 8.19 -10.67 -22.65
C GLN A 111 8.93 -12.01 -22.71
N THR A 112 10.27 -12.01 -22.74
CA THR A 112 11.06 -13.25 -22.71
C THR A 112 11.36 -13.75 -21.30
N SER A 113 11.03 -12.99 -20.26
CA SER A 113 11.27 -13.37 -18.88
C SER A 113 10.00 -13.27 -18.05
N ASP A 114 9.48 -14.43 -17.64
CA ASP A 114 8.28 -14.58 -16.79
C ASP A 114 8.34 -13.69 -15.54
N PHE A 115 9.54 -13.50 -14.98
CA PHE A 115 9.75 -12.63 -13.82
C PHE A 115 9.52 -11.15 -14.16
N VAL A 116 10.00 -10.67 -15.30
CA VAL A 116 9.82 -9.26 -15.70
C VAL A 116 8.35 -8.99 -16.04
N GLU A 117 7.70 -9.92 -16.72
CA GLU A 117 6.25 -9.85 -16.99
C GLU A 117 5.45 -9.78 -15.67
N SER A 118 5.81 -10.60 -14.68
CA SER A 118 5.19 -10.58 -13.35
C SER A 118 5.32 -9.21 -12.67
N VAL A 119 6.51 -8.60 -12.70
CA VAL A 119 6.73 -7.26 -12.13
C VAL A 119 5.92 -6.19 -12.88
N GLN A 120 5.82 -6.29 -14.21
CA GLN A 120 4.99 -5.38 -15.04
C GLN A 120 3.51 -5.47 -14.70
N LYS A 121 3.00 -6.69 -14.57
CA LYS A 121 1.60 -6.96 -14.18
C LYS A 121 1.29 -6.39 -12.80
N LEU A 122 2.15 -6.65 -11.80
CA LEU A 122 1.99 -6.09 -10.46
C LEU A 122 2.07 -4.55 -10.45
N ALA A 123 2.98 -3.96 -11.24
CA ALA A 123 3.07 -2.51 -11.36
C ALA A 123 1.83 -1.88 -12.01
N ARG A 124 1.22 -2.57 -12.98
CA ARG A 124 -0.06 -2.17 -13.57
C ARG A 124 -1.16 -2.17 -12.52
N LEU A 125 -1.25 -3.22 -11.70
CA LEU A 125 -2.21 -3.30 -10.59
C LEU A 125 -2.00 -2.17 -9.57
N SER A 126 -0.75 -1.89 -9.16
CA SER A 126 -0.45 -0.78 -8.26
C SER A 126 -0.92 0.56 -8.82
N SER A 127 -0.67 0.81 -10.10
CA SER A 127 -1.08 2.05 -10.76
C SER A 127 -2.61 2.23 -10.77
N LEU A 128 -3.36 1.13 -10.93
CA LEU A 128 -4.83 1.17 -10.88
C LEU A 128 -5.35 1.45 -9.46
N LEU A 129 -4.73 0.85 -8.43
CA LEU A 129 -5.08 1.12 -7.02
C LEU A 129 -4.76 2.56 -6.62
N GLU A 130 -3.57 3.06 -6.96
CA GLU A 130 -3.12 4.43 -6.64
C GLU A 130 -3.94 5.50 -7.36
N SER A 131 -4.42 5.21 -8.57
CA SER A 131 -5.31 6.11 -9.32
C SER A 131 -6.81 5.94 -8.99
N ALA A 132 -7.13 5.15 -7.96
CA ALA A 132 -8.50 4.85 -7.51
C ALA A 132 -9.41 4.26 -8.62
N GLN A 133 -8.85 3.59 -9.62
CA GLN A 133 -9.57 2.91 -10.69
C GLN A 133 -9.94 1.47 -10.29
N TYR A 134 -10.67 1.32 -9.17
CA TYR A 134 -10.91 0.03 -8.53
C TYR A 134 -11.65 -0.98 -9.41
N THR A 135 -12.65 -0.54 -10.18
CA THR A 135 -13.37 -1.43 -11.11
C THR A 135 -12.44 -2.00 -12.18
N GLN A 136 -11.53 -1.18 -12.71
CA GLN A 136 -10.54 -1.65 -13.68
C GLN A 136 -9.49 -2.55 -13.04
N PHE A 137 -9.11 -2.28 -11.78
CA PHE A 137 -8.22 -3.15 -11.02
C PHE A 137 -8.77 -4.57 -10.93
N TRP A 138 -10.02 -4.74 -10.48
CA TRP A 138 -10.64 -6.07 -10.38
C TRP A 138 -10.84 -6.73 -11.74
N SER A 139 -11.26 -5.96 -12.76
CA SER A 139 -11.35 -6.48 -14.13
C SER A 139 -10.00 -6.94 -14.67
N THR A 140 -8.91 -6.26 -14.33
CA THR A 140 -7.55 -6.61 -14.78
C THR A 140 -7.07 -7.85 -14.02
N LEU A 141 -7.25 -7.90 -12.70
CA LEU A 141 -6.91 -9.05 -11.87
C LEU A 141 -7.62 -10.33 -12.35
N ASN A 142 -8.90 -10.22 -12.73
CA ASN A 142 -9.72 -11.35 -13.20
C ASN A 142 -9.56 -11.65 -14.71
N SER A 143 -8.70 -10.91 -15.44
CA SER A 143 -8.62 -11.04 -16.91
C SER A 143 -7.69 -12.13 -17.40
N ASP A 144 -6.71 -12.53 -16.59
CA ASP A 144 -5.60 -13.40 -16.99
C ASP A 144 -5.18 -14.28 -15.81
N ASP A 145 -5.06 -15.59 -16.04
CA ASP A 145 -4.73 -16.60 -15.03
C ASP A 145 -3.39 -16.30 -14.35
N LEU A 146 -2.45 -15.63 -15.05
CA LEU A 146 -1.17 -15.22 -14.47
C LEU A 146 -1.32 -14.25 -13.29
N TYR A 147 -2.37 -13.41 -13.27
CA TYR A 147 -2.63 -12.56 -12.11
C TYR A 147 -3.11 -13.39 -10.91
N ALA A 148 -3.92 -14.41 -11.15
CA ALA A 148 -4.41 -15.30 -10.10
C ALA A 148 -3.24 -16.09 -9.48
N ASP A 149 -2.34 -16.60 -10.31
CA ASP A 149 -1.13 -17.30 -9.86
C ASP A 149 -0.24 -16.38 -9.02
N LEU A 150 -0.05 -15.12 -9.42
CA LEU A 150 0.78 -14.16 -8.68
C LEU A 150 0.26 -13.84 -7.27
N VAL A 151 -1.06 -13.87 -7.07
CA VAL A 151 -1.66 -13.52 -5.77
C VAL A 151 -1.99 -14.74 -4.91
N ALA A 152 -1.84 -15.96 -5.45
CA ALA A 152 -2.26 -17.21 -4.82
C ALA A 152 -1.58 -17.47 -3.47
N ASP A 153 -0.30 -17.12 -3.36
CA ASP A 153 0.48 -17.35 -2.14
C ASP A 153 0.11 -16.40 -0.99
N VAL A 154 -0.56 -15.28 -1.30
CA VAL A 154 -0.90 -14.26 -0.30
C VAL A 154 -2.29 -14.52 0.28
N ALA A 155 -2.32 -15.06 1.49
CA ALA A 155 -3.56 -15.38 2.18
C ALA A 155 -4.43 -14.12 2.36
N GLY A 156 -5.66 -14.20 1.85
CA GLY A 156 -6.64 -13.11 1.97
C GLY A 156 -6.28 -11.85 1.15
N PHE A 157 -5.49 -11.98 0.07
CA PHE A 157 -5.12 -10.84 -0.79
C PHE A 157 -6.31 -9.93 -1.12
N GLU A 158 -7.38 -10.47 -1.70
CA GLU A 158 -8.54 -9.68 -2.10
C GLU A 158 -9.26 -9.04 -0.91
N GLU A 159 -9.35 -9.75 0.22
CA GLU A 159 -9.97 -9.25 1.45
C GLU A 159 -9.20 -8.03 1.98
N LEU A 160 -7.86 -8.13 2.06
CA LEU A 160 -7.00 -7.04 2.49
C LEU A 160 -7.12 -5.83 1.55
N VAL A 161 -7.14 -6.05 0.23
CA VAL A 161 -7.33 -5.00 -0.76
C VAL A 161 -8.70 -4.34 -0.60
N ARG A 162 -9.79 -5.10 -0.44
CA ARG A 162 -11.14 -4.57 -0.19
C ARG A 162 -11.20 -3.71 1.08
N ILE A 163 -10.57 -4.17 2.16
CA ILE A 163 -10.46 -3.40 3.42
C ILE A 163 -9.75 -2.06 3.17
N ARG A 164 -8.65 -2.06 2.41
CA ARG A 164 -7.94 -0.82 2.06
C ARG A 164 -8.74 0.11 1.18
N ILE A 165 -9.43 -0.40 0.15
CA ILE A 165 -10.37 0.40 -0.66
C ILE A 165 -11.41 1.06 0.26
N ALA A 166 -12.01 0.29 1.18
CA ALA A 166 -13.01 0.81 2.10
C ALA A 166 -12.45 1.91 3.03
N VAL A 167 -11.22 1.77 3.52
CA VAL A 167 -10.55 2.81 4.30
C VAL A 167 -10.39 4.11 3.50
N GLU A 168 -9.99 4.05 2.23
CA GLU A 168 -9.86 5.24 1.38
C GLU A 168 -11.21 5.88 1.05
N VAL A 169 -12.22 5.07 0.75
CA VAL A 169 -13.60 5.55 0.59
C VAL A 169 -14.08 6.23 1.87
N GLY A 170 -13.77 5.67 3.03
CA GLY A 170 -14.13 6.24 4.34
C GLY A 170 -13.53 7.62 4.61
N LYS A 171 -12.38 7.94 3.99
CA LYS A 171 -11.74 9.26 4.08
C LYS A 171 -12.33 10.26 3.09
N ALA A 172 -12.81 9.80 1.93
CA ALA A 172 -13.24 10.68 0.85
C ALA A 172 -14.76 10.94 0.81
N PHE A 173 -15.57 10.05 1.38
CA PHE A 173 -17.03 10.08 1.27
C PHE A 173 -17.72 10.22 2.64
N ARG A 174 -18.93 10.78 2.62
CA ARG A 174 -19.90 10.75 3.73
C ARG A 174 -21.12 9.91 3.41
N GLU A 175 -21.52 9.91 2.15
CA GLU A 175 -22.61 9.11 1.62
C GLU A 175 -22.18 8.55 0.28
N ILE A 176 -22.47 7.28 0.05
CA ILE A 176 -22.15 6.59 -1.20
C ILE A 176 -23.30 5.66 -1.60
N ASN A 177 -23.62 5.59 -2.88
CA ASN A 177 -24.61 4.64 -3.38
C ASN A 177 -24.02 3.22 -3.31
N ALA A 178 -24.81 2.27 -2.80
CA ALA A 178 -24.40 0.87 -2.70
C ALA A 178 -23.90 0.31 -4.04
N GLU A 179 -24.53 0.65 -5.17
CA GLU A 179 -24.14 0.14 -6.50
C GLU A 179 -22.71 0.52 -6.89
N VAL A 180 -22.25 1.72 -6.50
CA VAL A 180 -20.88 2.18 -6.76
C VAL A 180 -19.90 1.41 -5.88
N LEU A 181 -20.26 1.20 -4.61
CA LEU A 181 -19.41 0.46 -3.68
C LEU A 181 -19.33 -1.04 -4.04
N GLU A 182 -20.41 -1.64 -4.54
CA GLU A 182 -20.43 -3.00 -5.09
C GLU A 182 -19.40 -3.16 -6.22
N GLN A 183 -19.33 -2.18 -7.13
CA GLN A 183 -18.36 -2.18 -8.24
C GLN A 183 -16.92 -1.96 -7.78
N TRP A 184 -16.69 -1.11 -6.78
CA TRP A 184 -15.35 -0.83 -6.26
C TRP A 184 -14.77 -1.95 -5.41
N LEU A 185 -15.62 -2.70 -4.71
CA LEU A 185 -15.20 -3.85 -3.90
C LEU A 185 -15.27 -5.18 -4.67
N ASP A 186 -15.81 -5.17 -5.90
CA ASP A 186 -16.12 -6.36 -6.69
C ASP A 186 -16.96 -7.39 -5.90
N VAL A 187 -17.98 -6.88 -5.20
CA VAL A 187 -18.92 -7.70 -4.42
C VAL A 187 -20.26 -7.73 -5.15
N ARG A 188 -20.58 -8.89 -5.75
CA ARG A 188 -21.81 -9.05 -6.55
C ARG A 188 -23.08 -9.30 -5.72
N ASN A 189 -22.94 -9.70 -4.45
CA ASN A 189 -24.06 -9.99 -3.57
C ASN A 189 -24.30 -8.84 -2.59
N ARG A 190 -25.49 -8.23 -2.66
CA ARG A 190 -25.88 -7.11 -1.79
C ARG A 190 -25.88 -7.49 -0.31
N GLU A 191 -26.25 -8.71 0.06
CA GLU A 191 -26.19 -9.17 1.45
C GLU A 191 -24.74 -9.27 1.96
N ALA A 192 -23.81 -9.69 1.09
CA ALA A 192 -22.40 -9.75 1.43
C ALA A 192 -21.81 -8.34 1.59
N LEU A 193 -22.26 -7.39 0.75
CA LEU A 193 -21.89 -6.00 0.91
C LEU A 193 -22.40 -5.43 2.24
N GLU A 194 -23.69 -5.61 2.56
CA GLU A 194 -24.28 -5.11 3.82
C GLU A 194 -23.54 -5.67 5.05
N LYS A 195 -23.16 -6.96 5.03
CA LYS A 195 -22.33 -7.57 6.08
C LYS A 195 -20.94 -6.94 6.16
N PHE A 196 -20.24 -6.79 5.04
CA PHE A 196 -18.92 -6.17 5.02
C PHE A 196 -18.95 -4.72 5.53
N VAL A 197 -19.94 -3.94 5.11
CA VAL A 197 -20.13 -2.55 5.51
C VAL A 197 -20.43 -2.44 7.02
N THR A 198 -21.24 -3.35 7.56
CA THR A 198 -21.66 -3.31 8.97
C THR A 198 -20.58 -3.89 9.90
N GLU A 199 -20.04 -5.07 9.58
CA GLU A 199 -19.14 -5.82 10.45
C GLU A 199 -17.68 -5.34 10.34
N VAL A 200 -17.22 -5.00 9.13
CA VAL A 200 -15.82 -4.62 8.88
C VAL A 200 -15.65 -3.11 8.89
N CYS A 201 -16.50 -2.39 8.16
CA CYS A 201 -16.36 -0.93 8.02
C CYS A 201 -17.03 -0.15 9.17
N THR A 202 -17.97 -0.77 9.90
CA THR A 202 -18.80 -0.13 10.94
C THR A 202 -19.57 1.10 10.40
N TRP A 203 -20.02 1.03 9.15
CA TRP A 203 -20.81 2.07 8.48
C TRP A 203 -22.30 1.74 8.57
N GLU A 204 -23.15 2.76 8.37
CA GLU A 204 -24.60 2.63 8.44
C GLU A 204 -25.20 2.43 7.04
N VAL A 205 -26.17 1.53 6.91
CA VAL A 205 -26.89 1.28 5.66
C VAL A 205 -28.28 1.88 5.77
N GLU A 206 -28.59 2.88 4.95
CA GLU A 206 -29.91 3.50 4.87
C GLU A 206 -30.64 3.02 3.61
N LYS A 207 -31.80 2.38 3.82
CA LYS A 207 -32.67 1.91 2.75
C LYS A 207 -33.77 2.94 2.52
N SER A 208 -33.63 3.77 1.49
CA SER A 208 -34.63 4.78 1.13
C SER A 208 -35.31 4.36 -0.17
N GLY A 209 -36.46 3.69 -0.05
CA GLY A 209 -37.23 3.18 -1.19
C GLY A 209 -36.47 2.14 -2.01
N SER A 210 -36.27 2.40 -3.31
CA SER A 210 -35.54 1.50 -4.23
C SER A 210 -34.03 1.68 -4.23
N SER A 211 -33.49 2.73 -3.59
CA SER A 211 -32.05 3.02 -3.53
C SER A 211 -31.50 2.73 -2.14
N THR A 212 -30.36 2.04 -2.09
CA THR A 212 -29.61 1.79 -0.85
C THR A 212 -28.41 2.73 -0.80
N VAL A 213 -28.35 3.55 0.23
CA VAL A 213 -27.27 4.53 0.45
C VAL A 213 -26.51 4.13 1.70
N ILE A 214 -25.19 4.21 1.63
CA ILE A 214 -24.30 3.86 2.72
C ILE A 214 -23.76 5.17 3.31
N LYS A 215 -23.95 5.33 4.62
CA LYS A 215 -23.50 6.46 5.41
C LYS A 215 -22.19 6.14 6.10
N VAL A 216 -21.17 6.91 5.74
CA VAL A 216 -19.83 6.82 6.30
C VAL A 216 -19.75 7.77 7.51
N PRO A 217 -19.30 7.28 8.68
CA PRO A 217 -19.10 8.12 9.86
C PRO A 217 -18.15 9.29 9.59
N THR A 218 -18.42 10.43 10.20
CA THR A 218 -17.54 11.59 10.08
C THR A 218 -16.21 11.36 10.78
N ASN A 219 -15.12 11.70 10.10
CA ASN A 219 -13.75 11.61 10.57
C ASN A 219 -12.98 12.88 10.19
N LYS A 220 -11.75 13.01 10.67
CA LYS A 220 -10.92 14.21 10.43
C LYS A 220 -10.65 14.50 8.95
N GLU A 221 -10.73 13.48 8.09
CA GLU A 221 -10.41 13.57 6.66
C GLU A 221 -11.64 13.88 5.81
N ASN A 222 -12.83 13.35 6.17
CA ASN A 222 -14.08 13.56 5.43
C ASN A 222 -14.92 14.75 5.96
N GLU A 223 -14.53 15.37 7.08
CA GLU A 223 -15.16 16.57 7.61
C GLU A 223 -14.80 17.81 6.76
N ALA A 224 -15.79 18.68 6.55
CA ALA A 224 -15.65 19.87 5.73
C ALA A 224 -14.95 20.91 6.58
N ARG A 225 -13.66 21.09 6.36
CA ARG A 225 -12.88 22.08 7.09
C ARG A 225 -13.18 23.46 6.53
N SER A 226 -13.53 24.40 7.40
CA SER A 226 -13.63 25.81 7.03
C SER A 226 -12.24 26.33 6.65
N GLU A 227 -12.15 27.03 5.51
CA GLU A 227 -10.92 27.69 5.08
C GLU A 227 -10.51 28.79 6.08
N VAL A 228 -9.26 28.77 6.54
CA VAL A 228 -8.71 29.82 7.40
C VAL A 228 -8.39 31.04 6.53
N LYS A 229 -9.35 31.97 6.43
CA LYS A 229 -9.25 33.16 5.55
C LYS A 229 -8.23 34.20 6.00
N SER A 230 -7.70 34.10 7.21
CA SER A 230 -6.65 34.99 7.71
C SER A 230 -5.87 34.32 8.82
N GLU A 231 -4.55 34.34 8.73
CA GLU A 231 -3.68 33.93 9.84
C GLU A 231 -3.73 34.97 10.96
N ARG A 232 -3.98 34.54 12.19
CA ARG A 232 -3.92 35.41 13.35
C ARG A 232 -2.47 35.55 13.79
N VAL A 233 -1.77 36.56 13.30
CA VAL A 233 -0.42 36.87 13.76
C VAL A 233 -0.50 37.61 15.10
N GLY A 234 -0.16 36.91 16.18
CA GLY A 234 -0.06 37.50 17.52
C GLY A 234 1.19 38.38 17.65
N VAL A 235 1.13 39.40 18.53
CA VAL A 235 2.27 40.28 18.83
C VAL A 235 3.50 39.49 19.29
N ASP A 236 3.28 38.35 19.97
CA ASP A 236 4.34 37.44 20.44
C ASP A 236 5.21 36.89 19.30
N MET A 237 4.63 36.70 18.11
CA MET A 237 5.37 36.24 16.92
C MET A 237 6.34 37.30 16.40
N PHE A 238 6.13 38.57 16.73
CA PHE A 238 7.05 39.67 16.43
C PHE A 238 8.11 39.87 17.52
N GLY A 239 8.09 39.09 18.60
CA GLY A 239 8.98 39.29 19.76
C GLY A 239 10.47 39.31 19.41
N ARG A 240 10.92 38.53 18.42
CA ARG A 240 12.33 38.56 17.95
C ARG A 240 12.68 39.86 17.23
N VAL A 241 11.77 40.41 16.44
CA VAL A 241 11.97 41.67 15.71
C VAL A 241 11.94 42.85 16.68
N ILE A 242 10.97 42.84 17.61
CA ILE A 242 10.85 43.86 18.65
C ILE A 242 12.09 43.86 19.55
N ARG A 243 12.52 42.69 20.05
CA ARG A 243 13.72 42.56 20.88
C ARG A 243 14.97 43.10 20.16
N ARG A 244 15.18 42.74 18.89
CA ARG A 244 16.31 43.22 18.11
C ARG A 244 16.30 44.75 17.91
N GLY A 245 15.11 45.34 17.75
CA GLY A 245 14.96 46.80 17.65
C GLY A 245 15.34 47.55 18.92
N PHE A 246 15.13 46.96 20.10
CA PHE A 246 15.57 47.52 21.38
C PHE A 246 17.05 47.27 21.68
N GLU A 247 17.61 46.15 21.21
CA GLU A 247 19.03 45.80 21.42
C GLU A 247 20.00 46.59 20.51
N GLN A 248 19.56 47.08 19.35
CA GLN A 248 20.38 47.91 18.44
C GLN A 248 20.32 49.41 18.75
N ALA A 249 19.45 49.85 19.67
CA ALA A 249 19.29 51.25 20.05
C ALA A 249 20.22 51.68 21.22
N ALA A 250 21.20 50.85 21.59
CA ALA A 250 22.21 51.10 22.61
C ALA A 250 23.62 51.18 21.99
#